data_AF-A0A7C3B089-F1
#
_entry.id   AF-A0A7C3B089-F1
#
_cell.length_a   1.000
_cell.length_b   1.000
_cell.length_c   1.000
_cell.angle_alpha   90.00
_cell.angle_beta   90.00
_cell.angle_gamma   90.00
#
_symmetry.space_group_name_H-M   'P 1'
#
loop_
_entity.id
_entity.type
_entity.pdbx_description
1 polymer ?
#
loop_
_entity_poly.entity_id
_entity_poly.type
_entity_poly.pdbx_seq_one_letter_code
_entity_poly.pdbx_strand_id
1 'polypeptide(L)' 'MSRRQDIEIEFDPETGNYFIIWEPLVISLGRTKEGALEDLREAAHLGVDTFIDLKLKDIARGVS' A
#
# COMPACT_ATOMS: atom_id res chain seq x y z
N MET A 1 3.87 -18.77 5.41
CA MET A 1 2.90 -17.73 5.81
C MET A 1 2.83 -16.72 4.69
N SER A 2 1.69 -16.64 3.99
CA SER A 2 1.47 -15.62 2.95
C SER A 2 1.34 -14.29 3.68
N ARG A 3 2.38 -13.44 3.63
CA ARG A 3 2.25 -12.03 4.02
C ARG A 3 1.25 -11.43 3.04
N ARG A 4 0.03 -11.18 3.49
CA ARG A 4 -0.96 -10.49 2.67
C ARG A 4 -0.37 -9.12 2.34
N GLN A 5 -0.33 -8.80 1.06
CA GLN A 5 0.09 -7.51 0.53
C GLN A 5 -1.01 -6.50 0.85
N ASP A 6 -1.20 -6.19 2.12
CA ASP A 6 -2.35 -5.44 2.58
C ASP A 6 -1.92 -4.11 3.18
N ILE A 7 -2.80 -3.13 3.07
CA ILE A 7 -2.68 -1.87 3.81
C ILE A 7 -3.32 -2.11 5.18
N GLU A 8 -2.52 -1.95 6.23
CA GLU A 8 -2.98 -2.05 7.61
C GLU A 8 -3.30 -0.65 8.14
N ILE A 9 -4.46 -0.52 8.78
CA ILE A 9 -4.90 0.72 9.42
C ILE A 9 -4.87 0.48 10.93
N GLU A 10 -3.98 1.18 11.61
CA GLU A 10 -3.86 1.15 13.06
C GLU A 10 -4.47 2.40 13.67
N PHE A 11 -5.06 2.28 14.86
CA PHE A 11 -5.59 3.41 15.62
C PHE A 11 -4.80 3.57 16.92
N ASP A 12 -4.28 4.77 17.14
CA ASP A 12 -3.63 5.14 18.39
C ASP A 12 -4.62 5.84 19.32
N PRO A 13 -5.02 5.22 20.44
CA PRO A 13 -5.98 5.80 21.36
C PRO A 13 -5.42 6.97 22.18
N GLU A 14 -4.10 7.11 22.33
CA GLU A 14 -3.49 8.21 23.09
C GLU A 14 -3.58 9.52 22.32
N THR A 15 -3.32 9.48 21.02
CA THR A 15 -3.36 10.66 20.16
C THR A 15 -4.67 10.80 19.38
N GLY A 16 -5.48 9.74 19.29
CA GLY A 16 -6.71 9.69 18.51
C GLY A 16 -6.49 9.65 17.00
N ASN A 17 -5.27 9.34 16.54
CA ASN A 17 -4.92 9.32 15.13
C ASN A 17 -4.94 7.91 14.54
N TYR A 18 -5.17 7.83 13.22
CA TYR A 18 -4.98 6.61 12.45
C TYR A 18 -3.63 6.61 11.75
N PHE A 19 -2.96 5.46 11.75
CA PHE A 19 -1.71 5.22 11.04
C PHE A 19 -1.91 4.19 9.94
N ILE A 20 -1.19 4.38 8.84
CA ILE A 20 -1.23 3.49 7.69
C ILE A 20 0.11 2.79 7.58
N ILE A 21 0.11 1.46 7.68
CA ILE A 21 1.30 0.62 7.50
C ILE A 21 1.14 -0.15 6.19
N TRP A 22 2.16 -0.07 5.34
CA TRP A 22 2.18 -0.76 4.05
C TRP A 22 3.59 -1.27 3.74
N GLU A 23 3.73 -2.58 3.56
CA GLU A 23 5.00 -3.24 3.16
C GLU A 23 4.87 -3.79 1.74
N PRO A 24 5.48 -3.14 0.72
CA PRO A 24 5.49 -3.67 -0.63
C PRO A 24 6.48 -4.83 -0.78
N LEU A 25 6.08 -5.90 -1.47
CA LEU A 25 6.91 -7.12 -1.61
C LEU A 25 7.94 -7.03 -2.75
N VAL A 26 7.55 -6.65 -3.96
CA VAL A 26 8.43 -6.30 -5.10
C VAL A 26 7.60 -5.46 -6.07
N ILE A 27 8.06 -4.27 -6.46
CA ILE A 27 7.25 -3.34 -7.26
C ILE A 27 7.89 -3.00 -8.61
N SER A 28 9.16 -3.35 -8.86
CA SER A 28 9.84 -3.01 -10.11
C SER A 28 11.03 -3.92 -10.46
N LEU A 29 11.28 -4.07 -11.76
CA LEU A 29 12.44 -4.73 -12.35
C LEU A 29 13.00 -3.84 -13.47
N GLY A 30 14.21 -3.30 -13.28
CA GLY A 30 14.89 -2.49 -14.31
C GLY A 30 16.24 -3.08 -14.74
N ARG A 31 16.67 -2.76 -15.97
CA ARG A 31 18.01 -3.13 -16.48
C ARG A 31 19.14 -2.26 -15.92
N THR A 32 18.78 -1.10 -15.37
CA THR A 32 19.66 -0.18 -14.64
C THR A 32 19.00 0.20 -13.31
N LYS A 33 19.78 0.77 -12.37
CA LYS A 33 19.24 1.20 -11.08
C LYS A 33 18.26 2.36 -11.24
N GLU A 34 18.59 3.31 -12.13
CA GLU A 34 17.77 4.48 -12.44
C GLU A 34 16.44 4.04 -13.08
N GLY A 35 16.49 3.16 -14.09
CA GLY A 35 15.27 2.65 -14.73
C GLY A 35 14.40 1.85 -13.76
N ALA A 36 15.01 1.04 -12.88
CA ALA A 36 14.26 0.33 -11.85
C ALA A 36 13.55 1.29 -10.88
N LEU A 37 14.17 2.43 -10.53
CA LEU A 37 13.56 3.44 -9.67
C LEU A 37 12.46 4.25 -10.37
N GLU A 38 12.60 4.55 -11.65
CA GLU A 38 11.55 5.19 -12.46
C GLU A 38 10.34 4.26 -12.62
N ASP A 39 10.57 3.01 -12.99
CA ASP A 39 9.51 1.99 -13.09
C ASP A 39 8.84 1.75 -11.73
N LEU A 40 9.63 1.75 -10.64
CA LEU A 40 9.12 1.67 -9.27
C LEU A 40 8.21 2.86 -8.95
N ARG A 41 8.59 4.07 -9.36
CA ARG A 41 7.82 5.29 -9.10
C ARG A 41 6.44 5.20 -9.74
N GLU A 42 6.37 4.78 -11.01
CA GLU A 42 5.11 4.63 -11.73
C GLU A 42 4.25 3.49 -11.19
N ALA A 43 4.86 2.31 -11.01
CA ALA A 43 4.16 1.13 -10.50
C ALA A 43 3.68 1.31 -9.05
N ALA A 44 4.46 1.99 -8.21
CA ALA A 44 4.06 2.32 -6.85
C ALA A 44 2.87 3.29 -6.86
N HIS A 45 2.85 4.32 -7.72
CA HIS A 45 1.72 5.25 -7.80
C HIS A 45 0.42 4.49 -8.12
N LEU A 46 0.43 3.70 -9.18
CA LEU A 46 -0.75 2.96 -9.63
C LEU A 46 -1.17 1.87 -8.62
N GLY A 47 -0.19 1.14 -8.07
CA GLY A 47 -0.44 0.09 -7.10
C GLY A 47 -1.03 0.62 -5.81
N VAL A 48 -0.40 1.65 -5.23
CA VAL A 48 -0.85 2.29 -3.98
C VAL A 48 -2.26 2.83 -4.13
N ASP A 49 -2.54 3.57 -5.21
CA ASP A 49 -3.88 4.14 -5.46
C ASP A 49 -4.94 3.03 -5.53
N THR A 50 -4.64 1.94 -6.23
CA THR A 50 -5.55 0.79 -6.35
C THR A 50 -5.82 0.14 -4.98
N PHE A 51 -4.80 -0.06 -4.15
CA PHE A 51 -4.97 -0.65 -2.83
C PHE A 51 -5.76 0.27 -1.88
N ILE A 52 -5.50 1.58 -1.93
CA ILE A 52 -6.27 2.58 -1.17
C ILE A 52 -7.74 2.51 -1.56
N ASP A 53 -8.04 2.52 -2.87
CA ASP A 53 -9.42 2.47 -3.38
C ASP A 53 -10.15 1.19 -2.94
N LEU A 54 -9.47 0.05 -2.93
CA LEU A 54 -10.03 -1.20 -2.45
C LEU A 54 -10.35 -1.13 -0.95
N LYS A 55 -9.42 -0.61 -0.14
CA LYS A 55 -9.66 -0.44 1.31
C LYS A 55 -10.80 0.52 1.61
N LEU A 56 -10.87 1.65 0.90
CA LEU A 56 -12.00 2.58 1.05
C LEU A 56 -13.33 1.93 0.69
N LYS A 57 -13.37 1.08 -0.35
CA LYS A 57 -14.58 0.32 -0.71
C LYS A 57 -14.94 -0.72 0.35
N ASP A 58 -13.97 -1.40 0.95
CA ASP A 58 -14.22 -2.38 2.01
C ASP A 58 -14.77 -1.71 3.27
N ILE A 59 -14.19 -0.57 3.67
CA ILE A 59 -14.71 0.28 4.76
C ILE A 59 -16.14 0.73 4.47
N ALA A 60 -16.42 1.23 3.26
CA ALA A 60 -17.76 1.66 2.86
C ALA A 60 -18.79 0.51 2.87
N ARG A 61 -18.34 -0.74 2.70
CA ARG A 61 -19.17 -1.95 2.76
C ARG A 61 -19.30 -2.52 4.18
N GLY A 62 -18.59 -1.96 5.17
CA GLY A 62 -18.55 -2.48 6.53
C GLY A 62 -17.75 -3.78 6.66
N VAL A 63 -16.86 -4.07 5.72
CA VAL A 63 -15.94 -5.20 5.78
C VAL A 63 -14.65 -4.68 6.39
N SER A 64 -14.43 -5.00 7.67
CA SER A 64 -13.19 -4.70 8.40
C SER A 64 -12.19 -5.84 8.29
#